data_AF-A0A832B6R2-F1
#
_entry.id   AF-A0A832B6R2-F1
#
_cell.length_a   1.000
_cell.length_b   1.000
_cell.length_c   1.000
_cell.angle_alpha   90.00
_cell.angle_beta   90.00
_cell.angle_gamma   90.00
#
_symmetry.space_group_name_H-M   'P 1'
#
loop_
_entity.id
_entity.type
_entity.pdbx_description
1 polymer ?
#
loop_
_entity_poly.entity_id
_entity_poly.type
_entity_poly.pdbx_seq_one_letter_code
_entity_poly.pdbx_strand_id
1 'polypeptide(L)'
;MSTLERILRYALPRKSLLVGTGIAQLGQIAFSLLIPTLTKVAIDRGMGARDLPFLLTVAAVVVLSSLIRGVLWQHVIYGYQQLGMGVSLFLRDQIYEKIQRSSQSY
;
A
#
# COMPACT_ATOMS: atom_id res chain seq x y z
N MET A 1 -16.00 -21.59 -12.81
CA MET A 1 -15.88 -20.35 -12.01
C MET A 1 -14.84 -20.58 -10.93
N SER A 2 -13.75 -19.79 -10.97
CA SER A 2 -12.61 -19.95 -10.08
C SER A 2 -13.01 -19.59 -8.64
N THR A 3 -12.62 -20.42 -7.67
CA THR A 3 -12.78 -20.14 -6.22
C THR A 3 -12.28 -18.74 -5.84
N LEU A 4 -11.28 -18.24 -6.56
CA LEU A 4 -10.67 -16.93 -6.37
C LEU A 4 -11.62 -15.77 -6.72
N GLU A 5 -12.41 -15.91 -7.78
CA GLU A 5 -13.40 -14.90 -8.22
C GLU A 5 -14.51 -14.72 -7.18
N ARG A 6 -14.92 -15.84 -6.56
CA ARG A 6 -15.94 -15.86 -5.51
C ARG A 6 -15.45 -15.20 -4.22
N ILE A 7 -14.17 -15.40 -3.88
CA ILE A 7 -13.51 -14.75 -2.73
C ILE A 7 -13.33 -13.24 -3.00
N LEU A 8 -12.93 -12.86 -4.21
CA LEU A 8 -12.79 -11.44 -4.60
C LEU A 8 -14.12 -10.69 -4.47
N ARG A 9 -15.24 -11.35 -4.78
CA ARG A 9 -16.60 -10.79 -4.60
C ARG A 9 -16.94 -10.46 -3.14
N TYR A 10 -16.28 -11.08 -2.17
CA TYR A 10 -16.44 -10.76 -0.75
C TYR A 10 -15.54 -9.63 -0.26
N ALA A 11 -14.45 -9.32 -0.99
CA ALA A 11 -13.63 -8.13 -0.75
C ALA A 11 -14.21 -6.85 -1.40
N LEU A 12 -15.16 -7.02 -2.33
CA LEU A 12 -15.84 -5.97 -3.08
C LEU A 12 -16.79 -5.02 -2.31
N PRO A 13 -17.29 -5.26 -1.07
CA PRO A 13 -18.14 -4.29 -0.38
C PRO A 13 -17.41 -2.98 -0.01
N ARG A 14 -16.07 -2.98 0.02
CA ARG A 14 -15.23 -1.82 0.35
C ARG A 14 -14.37 -1.37 -0.84
N LYS A 15 -15.00 -1.16 -2.00
CA LYS A 15 -14.30 -0.70 -3.23
C LYS A 15 -13.54 0.61 -3.03
N SER A 16 -14.08 1.56 -2.27
CA SER A 16 -13.41 2.85 -2.03
C SER A 16 -12.10 2.68 -1.26
N LEU A 17 -12.07 1.79 -0.25
CA LEU A 17 -10.86 1.45 0.48
C LEU A 17 -9.88 0.75 -0.46
N LEU A 18 -10.30 -0.27 -1.21
CA LEU A 18 -9.44 -0.96 -2.17
C LEU A 18 -8.77 -0.01 -3.18
N VAL A 19 -9.56 0.89 -3.78
CA VAL A 19 -9.04 1.90 -4.73
C VAL A 19 -8.13 2.89 -4.01
N GLY A 20 -8.51 3.36 -2.82
CA GLY A 20 -7.70 4.28 -2.02
C GLY A 20 -6.34 3.69 -1.63
N THR A 21 -6.31 2.46 -1.13
CA THR A 21 -5.06 1.74 -0.80
C THR A 21 -4.22 1.51 -2.05
N GLY A 22 -4.87 1.16 -3.17
CA GLY A 22 -4.19 0.96 -4.46
C GLY A 22 -3.52 2.23 -4.99
N ILE A 23 -4.22 3.37 -4.95
CA ILE A 23 -3.66 4.67 -5.36
C ILE A 23 -2.51 5.08 -4.43
N ALA A 24 -2.68 4.92 -3.12
CA ALA A 24 -1.63 5.22 -2.15
C ALA A 24 -0.38 4.36 -2.38
N GLN A 25 -0.56 3.10 -2.77
CA GLN A 25 0.55 2.21 -3.11
C GLN A 25 1.24 2.60 -4.41
N LEU A 26 0.51 2.99 -5.45
CA LEU A 26 1.12 3.52 -6.68
C LEU A 26 1.95 4.78 -6.39
N GLY A 27 1.44 5.68 -5.55
CA GLY A 27 2.20 6.83 -5.07
C GLY A 27 3.48 6.41 -4.32
N GLN A 28 3.36 5.46 -3.39
CA GLN A 28 4.50 4.94 -2.64
C GLN A 28 5.57 4.30 -3.53
N ILE A 29 5.17 3.60 -4.60
CA ILE A 29 6.07 3.04 -5.60
C ILE A 29 6.76 4.16 -6.39
N ALA A 30 6.00 5.15 -6.88
CA ALA A 30 6.56 6.28 -7.62
C ALA A 30 7.62 7.04 -6.79
N PHE A 31 7.34 7.30 -5.51
CA PHE A 31 8.30 7.90 -4.59
C PHE A 31 9.50 6.98 -4.28
N SER A 32 9.34 5.66 -4.34
CA SER A 32 10.47 4.75 -4.17
C SER A 32 11.47 4.82 -5.34
N LEU A 33 10.97 5.12 -6.55
CA LEU A 33 11.78 5.32 -7.76
C LEU A 33 12.47 6.70 -7.80
N LEU A 34 12.00 7.67 -7.02
CA LEU A 34 12.65 8.99 -6.90
C LEU A 34 14.02 8.91 -6.21
N ILE A 35 14.20 8.03 -5.24
CA ILE A 35 15.47 7.90 -4.52
C ILE A 35 16.63 7.52 -5.47
N PRO A 36 16.57 6.42 -6.27
CA PRO A 36 17.67 6.04 -7.15
C PRO A 36 17.93 7.09 -8.24
N THR A 37 16.91 7.78 -8.73
CA THR A 37 17.08 8.87 -9.71
C THR A 37 17.75 10.09 -9.10
N LEU A 38 17.37 10.49 -7.88
CA LEU A 38 18.04 11.57 -7.14
C LEU A 38 19.49 11.22 -6.79
N THR A 39 19.76 9.98 -6.41
CA THR A 39 21.13 9.49 -6.15
C THR A 39 21.99 9.58 -7.41
N LYS A 40 21.46 9.18 -8.57
CA LYS A 40 22.16 9.34 -9.86
C LYS A 40 22.52 10.80 -10.13
N VAL A 41 21.54 11.70 -9.97
CA VAL A 41 21.76 13.15 -10.18
C VAL A 41 22.80 13.72 -9.20
N ALA A 42 22.77 13.28 -7.94
CA ALA A 42 23.74 13.70 -6.93
C ALA A 42 25.18 13.27 -7.29
N ILE A 43 25.36 12.06 -7.83
CA ILE A 43 26.67 11.57 -8.26
C ILE A 43 27.13 12.32 -9.51
N ASP A 44 26.29 12.35 -10.57
CA ASP A 44 26.67 12.89 -11.88
C ASP A 44 26.97 14.39 -11.83
N ARG A 45 26.19 15.17 -11.06
CA ARG A 45 26.36 16.63 -10.98
C ARG A 45 27.05 17.09 -9.70
N GLY A 46 26.71 16.51 -8.55
CA GLY A 46 27.22 16.96 -7.26
C GLY A 46 28.68 16.57 -7.00
N MET A 47 29.07 15.33 -7.33
CA MET A 47 30.48 14.91 -7.19
C MET A 47 31.35 15.41 -8.35
N GLY A 48 30.80 15.46 -9.57
CA GLY A 48 31.52 15.96 -10.74
C GLY A 48 31.88 17.45 -10.65
N ALA A 49 31.01 18.29 -10.09
CA ALA A 49 31.21 19.74 -9.99
C ALA A 49 31.71 20.23 -8.61
N ARG A 50 31.86 19.34 -7.60
CA ARG A 50 32.14 19.69 -6.19
C ARG A 50 31.18 20.73 -5.59
N ASP A 51 29.94 20.74 -6.07
CA ASP A 51 28.97 21.78 -5.72
C ASP A 51 28.21 21.38 -4.44
N LEU A 52 28.77 21.76 -3.29
CA LEU A 52 28.21 21.51 -1.96
C LEU A 52 26.76 21.99 -1.75
N PRO A 53 26.35 23.19 -2.18
CA PRO A 53 24.96 23.62 -2.01
C PRO A 53 23.99 22.74 -2.81
N PHE A 54 24.38 22.28 -4.00
CA PHE A 54 23.57 21.35 -4.79
C PHE A 54 23.40 20.01 -4.06
N LEU A 55 24.48 19.44 -3.52
CA LEU A 55 24.42 18.20 -2.75
C LEU A 55 23.49 18.30 -1.53
N LEU A 56 23.54 19.42 -0.80
CA LEU A 56 22.65 19.68 0.34
C LEU A 56 21.18 19.74 -0.08
N THR A 57 20.86 20.40 -1.19
CA THR A 57 19.48 20.45 -1.70
C THR A 57 18.97 19.07 -2.10
N VAL A 58 19.79 18.25 -2.78
CA VAL A 58 19.41 16.90 -3.18
C VAL A 58 19.21 16.01 -1.95
N ALA A 59 20.09 16.09 -0.95
CA ALA A 59 19.93 15.38 0.31
C ALA A 59 18.63 15.76 1.04
N ALA A 60 18.29 17.05 1.10
CA ALA A 60 17.04 17.53 1.67
C ALA A 60 15.82 16.97 0.92
N VAL A 61 15.85 16.96 -0.42
CA VAL A 61 14.77 16.39 -1.25
C VAL A 61 14.62 14.88 -1.00
N VAL A 62 15.71 14.14 -0.85
CA VAL A 62 15.68 12.70 -0.53
C VAL A 62 15.04 12.44 0.83
N VAL A 63 15.40 13.23 1.85
CA VAL A 63 14.83 13.11 3.20
C VAL A 63 13.33 13.41 3.18
N LEU A 64 12.92 14.51 2.54
CA LEU A 64 11.50 14.88 2.40
C LEU A 64 10.70 13.81 1.65
N SER A 65 11.25 13.31 0.54
CA SER A 65 10.62 12.24 -0.25
C SER A 65 10.46 10.96 0.56
N SER A 66 11.44 10.63 1.40
CA SER A 66 11.40 9.46 2.29
C SER A 66 10.34 9.60 3.38
N LEU A 67 10.18 10.80 3.95
CA LEU A 67 9.12 11.08 4.92
C LEU A 67 7.73 10.93 4.30
N ILE A 68 7.50 11.55 3.13
CA ILE A 68 6.23 11.43 2.39
C ILE A 68 5.94 9.96 2.07
N ARG A 69 6.95 9.22 1.59
CA ARG A 69 6.84 7.79 1.31
C ARG A 69 6.46 7.00 2.57
N GLY A 70 7.03 7.33 3.73
CA GLY A 70 6.67 6.70 5.01
C GLY A 70 5.21 6.92 5.39
N VAL A 71 4.71 8.15 5.23
CA VAL A 71 3.29 8.49 5.49
C VAL A 71 2.37 7.72 4.54
N LEU A 72 2.70 7.66 3.25
CA LEU A 72 1.93 6.89 2.27
C LEU A 72 1.93 5.39 2.61
N TRP A 73 3.08 4.84 3.00
CA TRP A 73 3.20 3.44 3.41
C TRP A 73 2.32 3.10 4.61
N GLN A 74 2.24 4.00 5.59
CA GLN A 74 1.36 3.83 6.75
C GLN A 74 -0.11 3.73 6.34
N HIS A 75 -0.56 4.59 5.42
CA HIS A 75 -1.93 4.53 4.88
C HIS A 75 -2.20 3.20 4.14
N VAL A 76 -1.22 2.73 3.38
CA VAL A 76 -1.30 1.44 2.67
C VAL A 76 -1.44 0.28 3.67
N ILE A 77 -0.62 0.25 4.73
CA ILE A 77 -0.70 -0.80 5.76
C ILE A 77 -2.07 -0.80 6.44
N TYR A 78 -2.56 0.36 6.87
CA TYR A 78 -3.88 0.44 7.51
C TYR A 78 -5.01 -0.01 6.58
N GLY A 79 -4.94 0.34 5.29
CA GLY A 79 -5.89 -0.12 4.30
C GLY A 79 -5.86 -1.65 4.16
N TYR A 80 -4.67 -2.26 4.11
CA TYR A 80 -4.54 -3.71 4.07
C TYR A 80 -5.08 -4.41 5.32
N GLN A 81 -4.79 -3.87 6.50
CA GLN A 81 -5.31 -4.41 7.77
C GLN A 81 -6.84 -4.37 7.83
N GLN A 82 -7.44 -3.24 7.46
CA GLN A 82 -8.90 -3.11 7.44
C GLN A 82 -9.56 -4.04 6.41
N LEU A 83 -8.97 -4.17 5.22
CA LEU A 83 -9.47 -5.08 4.19
C LEU A 83 -9.36 -6.54 4.64
N GLY A 84 -8.20 -6.95 5.17
CA GLY A 84 -7.96 -8.31 5.64
C GLY A 84 -8.89 -8.70 6.79
N MET A 85 -9.02 -7.81 7.80
CA MET A 85 -9.88 -8.07 8.96
C MET A 85 -11.36 -8.09 8.57
N GLY A 86 -11.81 -7.15 7.73
CA GLY A 86 -13.20 -7.10 7.27
C GLY A 86 -13.61 -8.35 6.48
N VAL A 87 -12.75 -8.82 5.57
CA VAL A 87 -13.01 -10.05 4.80
C VAL A 87 -13.00 -11.27 5.72
N SER A 88 -12.06 -11.35 6.67
CA SER A 88 -11.96 -12.47 7.61
C SER A 88 -13.18 -12.59 8.52
N LEU A 89 -13.67 -11.46 9.06
CA LEU A 89 -14.88 -11.45 9.91
C LEU A 89 -16.11 -11.87 9.10
N PHE A 90 -16.27 -11.34 7.90
CA PHE A 90 -17.39 -11.69 7.03
C PHE A 90 -17.41 -13.17 6.62
N LEU A 91 -16.26 -13.75 6.33
CA LEU A 91 -16.13 -15.19 6.06
C LEU A 91 -16.50 -16.02 7.30
N ARG A 92 -16.02 -15.60 8.47
CA ARG A 92 -16.28 -16.29 9.73
C ARG A 92 -17.77 -16.33 10.05
N ASP A 93 -18.46 -15.21 9.91
CA ASP A 93 -19.89 -15.12 10.19
C ASP A 93 -20.72 -16.01 9.26
N GLN A 94 -20.42 -16.01 7.95
CA GLN A 94 -21.11 -16.88 7.00
C GLN A 94 -20.87 -18.37 7.26
N ILE A 95 -19.66 -18.74 7.68
CA ILE A 95 -19.34 -20.13 8.03
C ILE A 95 -20.14 -20.55 9.26
N TYR A 96 -20.18 -19.71 10.31
CA TYR A 96 -20.94 -20.01 11.51
C TYR A 96 -22.45 -20.09 11.26
N GLU A 97 -23.01 -19.14 10.50
CA GLU A 97 -24.43 -19.17 10.14
C GLU A 97 -24.80 -20.44 9.39
N LYS A 98 -23.93 -20.89 8.48
CA LYS A 98 -24.15 -22.13 7.73
C LYS A 98 -24.09 -23.36 8.63
N ILE A 99 -23.09 -23.44 9.52
CA ILE A 99 -22.97 -24.55 10.48
C ILE A 99 -24.20 -24.60 11.40
N GLN A 100 -24.63 -23.45 11.91
CA GLN A 100 -25.76 -23.36 12.84
C GLN A 100 -27.09 -23.75 12.18
N ARG A 101 -27.33 -23.35 10.93
CA ARG A 101 -28.51 -23.81 10.18
C ARG A 101 -28.46 -25.31 9.88
N SER A 102 -27.29 -25.85 9.54
CA SER A 102 -27.13 -27.28 9.31
C SER A 102 -27.34 -28.11 10.58
N SER A 103 -27.00 -27.57 11.76
CA SER A 103 -27.24 -28.26 13.03
C SER A 103 -28.70 -28.26 13.46
N GLN A 104 -29.55 -27.38 12.92
CA GLN A 104 -31.01 -27.40 13.18
C GLN A 104 -31.76 -28.40 12.31
N SER A 105 -31.11 -28.96 11.29
CA SER A 105 -31.69 -29.95 10.38
C SER A 105 -31.27 -31.39 10.72
N TYR A 106 -30.51 -31.58 11.82
CA TYR A 106 -30.10 -32.85 12.42
C TYR A 106 -30.73 -32.98 13.81
#